data_AF-A0A351X013-F1
#
_entry.id   AF-A0A351X013-F1
#
_cell.length_a   1.000
_cell.length_b   1.000
_cell.length_c   1.000
_cell.angle_alpha   90.00
_cell.angle_beta   90.00
_cell.angle_gamma   90.00
#
_symmetry.space_group_name_H-M   'P 1'
#
loop_
_entity.id
_entity.type
_entity.pdbx_description
1 polymer ?
#
loop_
_entity_poly.entity_id
_entity_poly.type
_entity_poly.pdbx_seq_one_letter_code
_entity_poly.pdbx_strand_id
1 'polypeptide(L)'
;MELRYARLLFSFKLMTDLHDPHAFFASRSEFEVAFRKALSCRRLACDGCRCGDNCPYPATFGQEIARDPEAVKRHQKPPLPFIFEFPLLPLPPNRGGTFELALNLVGSAVQHVSSYLAAVKFLIEAKQGELLGIEAESPGGGRTEVASAACPALPLLSPLDPTVAGPLSTETVALSFVTPLKLVHEGRLLKSFTFSNLARSLMRRISSLAYHYEGAEPPLDYRWLSLCSEVIETVGSDCRFVSWGGRPAGLLGTVRFSGDLEPFHLLLQSGLATHLGKGASFGFGAYRITG
;
A
#
# COMPACT_ATOMS: atom_id res chain seq x y z
N MET A 1 0.40 -16.92 -10.33
CA MET A 1 -0.79 -16.17 -9.89
C MET A 1 -0.36 -14.75 -9.61
N GLU A 2 -1.05 -13.78 -10.21
CA GLU A 2 -0.77 -12.35 -10.07
C GLU A 2 -1.67 -11.76 -8.98
N LEU A 3 -1.12 -10.83 -8.20
CA LEU A 3 -1.87 -10.13 -7.16
C LEU A 3 -2.76 -9.09 -7.83
N ARG A 4 -4.08 -9.30 -7.84
CA ARG A 4 -5.01 -8.33 -8.43
C ARG A 4 -5.43 -7.31 -7.39
N TYR A 5 -5.70 -6.09 -7.85
CA TYR A 5 -6.16 -5.04 -6.98
C TYR A 5 -7.19 -4.14 -7.65
N ALA A 6 -8.13 -3.61 -6.87
CA ALA A 6 -8.99 -2.52 -7.30
C ALA A 6 -8.39 -1.21 -6.81
N ARG A 7 -8.37 -0.19 -7.65
CA ARG A 7 -7.85 1.14 -7.29
C ARG A 7 -8.97 2.16 -7.28
N LEU A 8 -9.18 2.76 -6.12
CA LEU A 8 -10.23 3.74 -5.86
C LEU A 8 -9.60 5.10 -5.62
N LEU A 9 -10.14 6.12 -6.27
CA LEU A 9 -9.68 7.50 -6.23
C LEU A 9 -10.76 8.34 -5.56
N PHE A 10 -10.39 9.10 -4.54
CA PHE A 10 -11.31 9.96 -3.80
C PHE A 10 -10.86 11.40 -3.95
N SER A 11 -11.67 12.18 -4.65
CA SER A 11 -11.48 13.62 -4.79
C SER A 11 -12.17 14.34 -3.64
N PHE A 12 -11.47 15.24 -2.95
CA PHE A 12 -12.01 15.98 -1.82
C PHE A 12 -11.48 17.41 -1.75
N LYS A 13 -12.24 18.29 -1.11
CA LYS A 13 -11.89 19.69 -0.88
C LYS A 13 -11.58 19.92 0.59
N LEU A 14 -10.48 20.61 0.91
CA LEU A 14 -10.21 21.02 2.30
C LEU A 14 -11.09 22.19 2.71
N MET A 15 -11.76 22.09 3.86
CA MET A 15 -12.64 23.13 4.39
C MET A 15 -11.94 24.06 5.39
N THR A 16 -10.83 23.60 5.96
CA THR A 16 -9.94 24.36 6.85
C THR A 16 -8.48 24.17 6.44
N ASP A 17 -7.61 25.10 6.83
CA ASP A 17 -6.19 24.94 6.60
C ASP A 17 -5.60 23.81 7.46
N LEU A 18 -4.79 22.96 6.85
CA LEU A 18 -3.99 21.95 7.55
C LEU A 18 -2.51 22.34 7.52
N HIS A 19 -1.92 22.51 8.69
CA HIS A 19 -0.52 22.95 8.82
C HIS A 19 0.52 21.85 8.55
N ASP A 20 0.18 20.58 8.78
CA ASP A 20 1.08 19.47 8.52
C ASP A 20 0.86 18.93 7.09
N PRO A 21 1.86 19.05 6.18
CA PRO A 21 1.82 18.48 4.84
C PRO A 21 1.52 16.98 4.81
N HIS A 22 1.84 16.26 5.90
CA HIS A 22 1.76 14.82 6.02
C HIS A 22 0.58 14.36 6.89
N ALA A 23 -0.40 15.22 7.15
CA ALA A 23 -1.50 14.98 8.10
C ALA A 23 -2.25 13.65 7.90
N PHE A 24 -2.33 13.15 6.66
CA PHE A 24 -2.98 11.89 6.32
C PHE A 24 -2.11 10.64 6.59
N PHE A 25 -0.78 10.76 6.66
CA PHE A 25 0.11 9.61 6.89
C PHE A 25 0.07 9.10 8.34
N ALA A 26 -0.44 9.92 9.27
CA ALA A 26 -0.67 9.56 10.67
C ALA A 26 -2.12 9.09 10.94
N SER A 27 -2.79 8.49 9.95
CA SER A 27 -4.22 8.15 10.00
C SER A 27 -4.56 6.75 10.49
N ARG A 28 -3.59 5.92 10.89
CA ARG A 28 -3.87 4.50 11.21
C ARG A 28 -5.00 4.32 12.23
N SER A 29 -4.88 4.95 13.39
CA SER A 29 -5.89 4.84 14.46
C SER A 29 -7.22 5.47 14.05
N GLU A 30 -7.18 6.60 13.33
CA GLU A 30 -8.36 7.30 12.84
C GLU A 30 -9.11 6.45 11.81
N PHE A 31 -8.40 5.76 10.92
CA PHE A 31 -8.99 4.88 9.92
C PHE A 31 -9.61 3.63 10.55
N GLU A 32 -8.96 3.02 11.56
CA GLU A 32 -9.56 1.90 12.30
C GLU A 32 -10.87 2.33 13.01
N VAL A 33 -10.92 3.53 13.57
CA VAL A 33 -12.14 4.12 14.17
C VAL A 33 -13.20 4.42 13.09
N ALA A 34 -12.80 5.03 11.98
CA ALA A 34 -13.66 5.35 10.85
C ALA A 34 -14.29 4.08 10.24
N PHE A 35 -13.53 2.99 10.15
CA PHE A 35 -14.01 1.72 9.65
C PHE A 35 -15.01 1.08 10.62
N ARG A 36 -14.78 1.14 11.94
CA ARG A 36 -15.79 0.70 12.93
C ARG A 36 -17.07 1.53 12.83
N LYS A 37 -16.94 2.85 12.64
CA LYS A 37 -18.07 3.76 12.43
C LYS A 37 -18.86 3.40 11.15
N ALA A 38 -18.18 3.07 10.06
CA ALA A 38 -18.80 2.59 8.81
C ALA A 38 -19.65 1.34 9.01
N LEU A 39 -19.22 0.43 9.88
CA LEU A 39 -19.97 -0.77 10.24
C LEU A 39 -21.05 -0.53 11.31
N SER A 40 -21.21 0.71 11.79
CA SER A 40 -22.04 1.03 12.98
C SER A 40 -21.68 0.18 14.22
N CYS A 41 -20.43 -0.28 14.31
CA CYS A 41 -19.94 -1.15 15.37
C CYS A 41 -19.49 -0.30 16.58
N ARG A 42 -20.17 -0.47 17.72
CA ARG A 42 -19.85 0.26 18.97
C ARG A 42 -18.92 -0.51 19.92
N ARG A 43 -18.47 -1.71 19.55
CA ARG A 43 -17.62 -2.53 20.42
C ARG A 43 -16.16 -2.08 20.34
N LEU A 44 -15.49 -2.09 21.49
CA LEU A 44 -14.05 -1.84 21.61
C LEU A 44 -13.21 -3.07 21.18
N ALA A 45 -13.72 -4.28 21.46
CA ALA A 45 -13.08 -5.55 21.09
C ALA A 45 -14.05 -6.46 20.32
N CYS A 46 -13.49 -7.28 19.42
CA CYS A 46 -14.25 -8.24 18.62
C CYS A 46 -14.55 -9.54 19.38
N ASP A 47 -13.92 -9.77 20.53
CA ASP A 47 -14.14 -10.96 21.36
C ASP A 47 -15.60 -11.05 21.81
N GLY A 48 -16.25 -12.19 21.52
CA GLY A 48 -17.67 -12.42 21.80
C GLY A 48 -18.64 -11.62 20.91
N CYS A 49 -18.20 -11.16 19.73
CA CYS A 49 -19.08 -10.53 18.74
C CYS A 49 -19.96 -11.55 18.01
N ARG A 50 -21.26 -11.22 17.86
CA ARG A 50 -22.25 -12.08 17.18
C ARG A 50 -22.32 -11.86 15.66
N CYS A 51 -21.58 -10.89 15.12
CA CYS A 51 -21.54 -10.62 13.68
C CYS A 51 -20.87 -11.76 12.87
N GLY A 52 -20.28 -12.74 13.57
CA GLY A 52 -19.69 -13.93 12.97
C GLY A 52 -18.49 -13.64 12.07
N ASP A 53 -18.09 -14.67 11.32
CA ASP A 53 -16.91 -14.65 10.44
C ASP A 53 -17.06 -13.73 9.22
N ASN A 54 -18.29 -13.26 8.94
CA ASN A 54 -18.58 -12.43 7.78
C ASN A 54 -18.43 -10.91 8.05
N CYS A 55 -17.92 -10.53 9.23
CA CYS A 55 -17.70 -9.13 9.56
C CYS A 55 -16.48 -8.58 8.80
N PRO A 56 -16.62 -7.46 8.05
CA PRO A 56 -15.50 -6.88 7.30
C PRO A 56 -14.32 -6.41 8.16
N TYR A 57 -14.56 -6.12 9.45
CA TYR A 57 -13.52 -5.62 10.36
C TYR A 57 -12.44 -6.67 10.68
N PRO A 58 -12.75 -7.86 11.25
CA PRO A 58 -11.75 -8.89 11.47
C PRO A 58 -11.10 -9.37 10.16
N ALA A 59 -11.83 -9.45 9.06
CA ALA A 59 -11.25 -9.77 7.75
C ALA A 59 -10.16 -8.77 7.31
N THR A 60 -10.30 -7.49 7.69
CA THR A 60 -9.36 -6.42 7.31
C THR A 60 -8.24 -6.22 8.32
N PHE A 61 -8.57 -6.18 9.61
CA PHE A 61 -7.67 -5.78 10.71
C PHE A 61 -7.31 -6.90 11.67
N GLY A 62 -7.97 -8.06 11.57
CA GLY A 62 -7.70 -9.22 12.42
C GLY A 62 -6.27 -9.75 12.23
N GLN A 63 -5.73 -9.63 11.01
CA GLN A 63 -4.38 -10.07 10.65
C GLN A 63 -4.11 -11.49 11.21
N GLU A 64 -5.10 -12.39 11.07
CA GLU A 64 -5.03 -13.73 11.64
C GLU A 64 -3.83 -14.48 11.09
N ILE A 65 -3.00 -15.00 11.99
CA ILE A 65 -1.81 -15.76 11.63
C ILE A 65 -2.27 -17.04 10.94
N ALA A 66 -1.58 -17.41 9.86
CA ALA A 66 -1.84 -18.66 9.15
C ALA A 66 -1.85 -19.86 10.11
N ARG A 67 -2.66 -20.89 9.84
CA ARG A 67 -2.64 -22.14 10.61
C ARG A 67 -1.52 -23.09 10.18
N ASP A 68 -1.01 -22.91 8.97
CA ASP A 68 0.09 -23.70 8.40
C ASP A 68 1.44 -23.30 9.03
N PRO A 69 2.18 -24.23 9.67
CA PRO A 69 3.48 -23.95 10.29
C PRO A 69 4.52 -23.30 9.36
N GLU A 70 4.52 -23.62 8.06
CA GLU A 70 5.48 -23.03 7.12
C GLU A 70 5.09 -21.58 6.78
N ALA A 71 3.81 -21.33 6.58
CA ALA A 71 3.28 -19.98 6.40
C ALA A 71 3.45 -19.13 7.67
N VAL A 72 3.30 -19.69 8.88
CA VAL A 72 3.53 -18.99 10.17
C VAL A 72 4.97 -18.50 10.28
N LYS A 73 5.94 -19.35 9.93
CA LYS A 73 7.37 -18.98 9.96
C LYS A 73 7.69 -17.85 8.98
N ARG A 74 7.07 -17.88 7.79
CA ARG A 74 7.29 -16.88 6.73
C ARG A 74 6.52 -15.57 6.96
N HIS A 75 5.31 -15.65 7.51
CA HIS A 75 4.32 -14.57 7.59
C HIS A 75 3.84 -14.35 9.04
N GLN A 76 4.75 -13.91 9.91
CA GLN A 76 4.47 -13.72 11.35
C GLN A 76 3.38 -12.65 11.65
N LYS A 77 3.15 -11.72 10.72
CA LYS A 77 2.07 -10.73 10.79
C LYS A 77 1.60 -10.40 9.37
N PRO A 78 0.42 -10.88 8.95
CA PRO A 78 -0.13 -10.62 7.62
C PRO A 78 -0.21 -9.11 7.35
N PRO A 79 0.14 -8.61 6.16
CA PRO A 79 -0.08 -7.22 5.79
C PRO A 79 -1.59 -6.90 5.74
N LEU A 80 -1.97 -5.64 5.89
CA LEU A 80 -3.35 -5.22 5.67
C LEU A 80 -3.65 -5.28 4.16
N PRO A 81 -4.88 -5.65 3.75
CA PRO A 81 -5.24 -5.88 2.34
C PRO A 81 -5.57 -4.60 1.58
N PHE A 82 -5.06 -3.47 2.06
CA PHE A 82 -5.24 -2.18 1.44
C PHE A 82 -3.96 -1.36 1.50
N ILE A 83 -3.83 -0.45 0.54
CA ILE A 83 -2.70 0.47 0.41
C ILE A 83 -3.23 1.85 0.08
N PHE A 84 -3.04 2.80 1.00
CA PHE A 84 -3.32 4.21 0.73
C PHE A 84 -2.19 4.86 -0.05
N GLU A 85 -2.56 5.77 -0.95
CA GLU A 85 -1.70 6.81 -1.48
C GLU A 85 -2.29 8.16 -1.07
N PHE A 86 -1.63 8.81 -0.12
CA PHE A 86 -2.08 10.09 0.40
C PHE A 86 -1.42 11.25 -0.36
N PRO A 87 -2.15 12.35 -0.60
CA PRO A 87 -1.57 13.56 -1.15
C PRO A 87 -0.63 14.20 -0.13
N LEU A 88 0.46 14.80 -0.62
CA LEU A 88 1.24 15.75 0.16
C LEU A 88 0.55 17.12 0.04
N LEU A 89 0.15 17.67 1.19
CA LEU A 89 -0.55 18.95 1.20
C LEU A 89 0.46 20.11 1.06
N PRO A 90 0.15 21.16 0.28
CA PRO A 90 0.97 22.37 0.27
C PRO A 90 0.88 23.06 1.64
N LEU A 91 1.88 23.88 1.96
CA LEU A 91 1.82 24.72 3.15
C LEU A 91 0.61 25.66 3.06
N PRO A 92 -0.05 25.99 4.19
CA PRO A 92 -1.15 26.94 4.20
C PRO A 92 -0.80 28.28 3.52
N PRO A 93 -1.76 28.93 2.84
CA PRO A 93 -3.17 28.55 2.77
C PRO A 93 -3.43 27.40 1.77
N ASN A 94 -4.10 26.35 2.24
CA ASN A 94 -4.50 25.18 1.46
C ASN A 94 -6.01 24.86 1.60
N ARG A 95 -6.72 25.62 2.43
CA ARG A 95 -8.18 25.67 2.47
C ARG A 95 -8.76 25.98 1.10
N GLY A 96 -9.82 25.28 0.75
CA GLY A 96 -10.48 25.37 -0.54
C GLY A 96 -9.78 24.62 -1.67
N GLY A 97 -8.54 24.16 -1.44
CA GLY A 97 -7.80 23.29 -2.35
C GLY A 97 -8.50 21.95 -2.53
N THR A 98 -8.43 21.42 -3.74
CA THR A 98 -8.94 20.08 -4.09
C THR A 98 -7.75 19.13 -4.19
N PHE A 99 -7.90 17.96 -3.59
CA PHE A 99 -6.87 16.93 -3.51
C PHE A 99 -7.48 15.57 -3.84
N GLU A 100 -6.61 14.65 -4.25
CA GLU A 100 -6.97 13.27 -4.54
C GLU A 100 -6.18 12.37 -3.59
N LEU A 101 -6.86 11.39 -2.99
CA LEU A 101 -6.22 10.25 -2.33
C LEU A 101 -6.64 8.97 -3.05
N ALA A 102 -5.74 7.99 -3.12
CA ALA A 102 -6.04 6.68 -3.68
C ALA A 102 -6.03 5.58 -2.61
N LEU A 103 -6.80 4.52 -2.86
CA LEU A 103 -6.84 3.30 -2.08
C LEU A 103 -6.80 2.09 -3.00
N ASN A 104 -5.73 1.31 -2.93
CA ASN A 104 -5.63 0.03 -3.61
C ASN A 104 -6.16 -1.06 -2.66
N LEU A 105 -7.21 -1.78 -3.04
CA LEU A 105 -7.78 -2.93 -2.33
C LEU A 105 -7.31 -4.22 -2.98
N VAL A 106 -6.83 -5.17 -2.18
CA VAL A 106 -6.20 -6.40 -2.67
C VAL A 106 -7.06 -7.63 -2.34
N GLY A 107 -7.25 -8.51 -3.31
CA GLY A 107 -7.92 -9.80 -3.13
C GLY A 107 -9.30 -9.71 -2.49
N SER A 108 -9.55 -10.52 -1.46
CA SER A 108 -10.84 -10.60 -0.76
C SER A 108 -11.34 -9.28 -0.16
N ALA A 109 -10.48 -8.28 0.07
CA ALA A 109 -10.91 -6.97 0.56
C ALA A 109 -11.82 -6.22 -0.42
N VAL A 110 -11.75 -6.53 -1.72
CA VAL A 110 -12.64 -5.96 -2.74
C VAL A 110 -14.11 -6.30 -2.45
N GLN A 111 -14.39 -7.46 -1.83
CA GLN A 111 -15.74 -7.89 -1.45
C GLN A 111 -16.37 -7.00 -0.37
N HIS A 112 -15.57 -6.19 0.33
CA HIS A 112 -16.00 -5.29 1.38
C HIS A 112 -15.93 -3.82 0.99
N VAL A 113 -15.90 -3.51 -0.32
CA VAL A 113 -15.72 -2.15 -0.85
C VAL A 113 -16.62 -1.11 -0.19
N SER A 114 -17.91 -1.38 0.03
CA SER A 114 -18.83 -0.41 0.66
C SER A 114 -18.36 0.04 2.04
N SER A 115 -17.78 -0.86 2.83
CA SER A 115 -17.21 -0.54 4.14
C SER A 115 -16.00 0.39 4.00
N TYR A 116 -15.14 0.12 3.01
CA TYR A 116 -13.98 0.98 2.71
C TYR A 116 -14.41 2.37 2.21
N LEU A 117 -15.38 2.46 1.30
CA LEU A 117 -15.88 3.76 0.79
C LEU A 117 -16.40 4.63 1.94
N ALA A 118 -17.23 4.06 2.81
CA ALA A 118 -17.75 4.76 3.98
C ALA A 118 -16.64 5.13 4.99
N ALA A 119 -15.68 4.23 5.23
CA ALA A 119 -14.57 4.48 6.15
C ALA A 119 -13.65 5.62 5.65
N VAL A 120 -13.33 5.64 4.35
CA VAL A 120 -12.52 6.70 3.74
C VAL A 120 -13.26 8.03 3.78
N LYS A 121 -14.56 8.04 3.51
CA LYS A 121 -15.39 9.26 3.67
C LYS A 121 -15.27 9.82 5.09
N PHE A 122 -15.43 8.99 6.12
CA PHE A 122 -15.26 9.42 7.50
C PHE A 122 -13.84 9.88 7.83
N LEU A 123 -12.81 9.28 7.22
CA LEU A 123 -11.43 9.72 7.38
C LEU A 123 -11.22 11.13 6.78
N ILE A 124 -11.74 11.38 5.58
CA ILE A 124 -11.69 12.70 4.92
C ILE A 124 -12.41 13.75 5.79
N GLU A 125 -13.62 13.44 6.26
CA GLU A 125 -14.38 14.34 7.15
C GLU A 125 -13.62 14.63 8.46
N ALA A 126 -12.97 13.64 9.06
CA ALA A 126 -12.15 13.83 10.26
C ALA A 126 -10.96 14.77 10.02
N LYS A 127 -10.46 14.83 8.78
CA LYS A 127 -9.41 15.76 8.33
C LYS A 127 -9.97 17.08 7.78
N GLN A 128 -11.21 17.43 8.11
CA GLN A 128 -11.87 18.66 7.66
C GLN A 128 -11.98 18.75 6.13
N GLY A 129 -12.07 17.61 5.45
CA GLY A 129 -12.31 17.51 4.03
C GLY A 129 -13.78 17.25 3.71
N GLU A 130 -14.22 17.76 2.56
CA GLU A 130 -15.52 17.45 1.94
C GLU A 130 -15.28 16.58 0.71
N LEU A 131 -15.86 15.37 0.69
CA LEU A 131 -15.74 14.46 -0.44
C LEU A 131 -16.52 15.01 -1.65
N LEU A 132 -15.85 15.11 -2.80
CA LEU A 132 -16.43 15.60 -4.06
C LEU A 132 -16.87 14.45 -4.97
N GLY A 133 -16.12 13.35 -5.00
CA GLY A 133 -16.39 12.23 -5.90
C GLY A 133 -15.51 11.02 -5.62
N ILE A 134 -15.95 9.87 -6.11
CA ILE A 134 -15.24 8.59 -6.02
C ILE A 134 -15.19 7.99 -7.41
N GLU A 135 -13.99 7.61 -7.86
CA GLU A 135 -13.77 6.95 -9.15
C GLU A 135 -13.01 5.63 -8.93
N ALA A 136 -13.24 4.66 -9.81
CA ALA A 136 -12.44 3.45 -9.92
C ALA A 136 -11.58 3.51 -11.19
N GLU A 137 -10.33 3.11 -11.09
CA GLU A 137 -9.43 3.02 -12.23
C GLU A 137 -9.57 1.68 -12.95
N SER A 138 -9.80 1.76 -14.26
CA SER A 138 -9.91 0.64 -15.18
C SER A 138 -8.57 0.33 -15.85
N PRO A 139 -8.35 -0.92 -16.32
CA PRO A 139 -7.25 -1.24 -17.21
C PRO A 139 -7.11 -0.22 -18.35
N GLY A 140 -5.90 0.23 -18.66
CA GLY A 140 -5.68 1.31 -19.63
C GLY A 140 -5.84 2.74 -19.10
N GLY A 141 -6.04 2.93 -17.80
CA GLY A 141 -6.06 4.25 -17.15
C GLY A 141 -7.40 4.99 -17.23
N GLY A 142 -8.44 4.34 -17.75
CA GLY A 142 -9.80 4.89 -17.75
C GLY A 142 -10.32 5.04 -16.31
N ARG A 143 -11.14 6.06 -16.05
CA ARG A 143 -11.78 6.27 -14.74
C ARG A 143 -13.28 6.15 -14.86
N THR A 144 -13.92 5.49 -13.90
CA THR A 144 -15.38 5.32 -13.85
C THR A 144 -15.90 5.72 -12.49
N GLU A 145 -16.94 6.55 -12.48
CA GLU A 145 -17.57 7.00 -11.23
C GLU A 145 -18.17 5.81 -10.45
N VAL A 146 -17.91 5.78 -9.15
CA VAL A 146 -18.42 4.75 -8.24
C VAL A 146 -19.58 5.34 -7.43
N ALA A 147 -20.80 4.93 -7.75
CA ALA A 147 -21.97 5.35 -7.02
C ALA A 147 -21.98 4.78 -5.59
N SER A 148 -22.11 5.65 -4.59
CA SER A 148 -22.09 5.33 -3.14
C SER A 148 -23.09 4.23 -2.70
N ALA A 149 -24.17 4.02 -3.46
CA ALA A 149 -25.28 3.13 -3.09
C ALA A 149 -25.26 1.75 -3.78
N ALA A 150 -24.38 1.52 -4.76
CA ALA A 150 -24.23 0.23 -5.42
C ALA A 150 -22.84 -0.36 -5.13
N CYS A 151 -22.72 -1.67 -5.07
CA CYS A 151 -21.44 -2.35 -5.27
C CYS A 151 -21.28 -2.58 -6.78
N PRO A 152 -20.72 -1.63 -7.57
CA PRO A 152 -20.35 -1.98 -8.93
C PRO A 152 -19.28 -3.07 -8.88
N ALA A 153 -19.30 -3.98 -9.85
CA ALA A 153 -18.16 -4.85 -10.08
C ALA A 153 -16.96 -3.96 -10.38
N LEU A 154 -16.03 -3.83 -9.43
CA LEU A 154 -14.88 -2.96 -9.61
C LEU A 154 -13.96 -3.54 -10.68
N PRO A 155 -13.41 -2.71 -11.58
CA PRO A 155 -12.33 -3.13 -12.44
C PRO A 155 -11.14 -3.60 -11.58
N LEU A 156 -10.57 -4.75 -11.95
CA LEU A 156 -9.38 -5.28 -11.33
C LEU A 156 -8.17 -4.99 -12.23
N LEU A 157 -7.14 -4.44 -11.61
CA LEU A 157 -5.85 -4.15 -12.22
C LEU A 157 -4.87 -5.30 -11.95
N SER A 158 -4.01 -5.56 -12.92
CA SER A 158 -2.82 -6.40 -12.74
C SER A 158 -1.58 -5.51 -12.70
N PRO A 159 -0.63 -5.75 -11.78
CA PRO A 159 0.67 -5.10 -11.82
C PRO A 159 1.46 -5.34 -13.12
N LEU A 160 1.13 -6.39 -13.87
CA LEU A 160 1.74 -6.70 -15.16
C LEU A 160 0.97 -6.15 -16.35
N ASP A 161 -0.12 -5.42 -16.13
CA ASP A 161 -0.86 -4.80 -17.23
C ASP A 161 0.11 -3.91 -18.03
N PRO A 162 0.31 -4.13 -19.35
CA PRO A 162 1.25 -3.37 -20.16
C PRO A 162 0.99 -1.86 -20.15
N THR A 163 -0.24 -1.45 -19.82
CA THR A 163 -0.60 -0.04 -19.70
C THR A 163 -0.09 0.61 -18.41
N VAL A 164 0.24 -0.21 -17.40
CA VAL A 164 0.80 0.17 -16.10
C VAL A 164 2.29 -0.15 -16.04
N ALA A 165 2.69 -1.29 -16.62
CA ALA A 165 4.05 -1.78 -16.69
C ALA A 165 4.80 -1.12 -17.85
N GLY A 166 5.47 0.01 -17.57
CA GLY A 166 6.46 0.57 -18.49
C GLY A 166 7.61 -0.40 -18.78
N PRO A 167 8.35 -0.21 -19.89
CA PRO A 167 9.49 -1.06 -20.22
C PRO A 167 10.52 -1.02 -19.07
N LEU A 168 10.89 -2.19 -18.58
CA LEU A 168 11.94 -2.33 -17.58
C LEU A 168 13.22 -2.79 -18.25
N SER A 169 14.30 -2.06 -17.99
CA SER A 169 15.63 -2.54 -18.30
C SER A 169 15.92 -3.81 -17.49
N THR A 170 16.57 -4.76 -18.14
CA THR A 170 17.01 -6.01 -17.52
C THR A 170 18.35 -5.86 -16.81
N GLU A 171 19.06 -4.74 -17.02
CA GLU A 171 20.43 -4.54 -16.52
C GLU A 171 20.53 -3.44 -15.46
N THR A 172 19.70 -2.42 -15.56
CA THR A 172 19.74 -1.25 -14.67
C THR A 172 18.34 -0.81 -14.27
N VAL A 173 18.18 -0.38 -13.01
CA VAL A 173 16.92 0.22 -12.56
C VAL A 173 17.19 1.33 -11.55
N ALA A 174 16.49 2.46 -11.71
CA ALA A 174 16.46 3.50 -10.71
C ALA A 174 15.09 3.51 -10.02
N LEU A 175 15.09 3.51 -8.69
CA LEU A 175 13.87 3.61 -7.88
C LEU A 175 13.86 4.95 -7.17
N SER A 176 12.87 5.79 -7.47
CA SER A 176 12.66 7.07 -6.82
C SER A 176 11.54 6.95 -5.80
N PHE A 177 11.88 7.05 -4.51
CA PHE A 177 10.91 6.96 -3.42
C PHE A 177 10.10 8.25 -3.33
N VAL A 178 8.79 8.14 -3.54
CA VAL A 178 7.82 9.22 -3.43
C VAL A 178 7.46 9.47 -1.97
N THR A 179 7.46 8.41 -1.17
CA THR A 179 7.23 8.49 0.28
C THR A 179 8.28 7.71 1.06
N PRO A 180 8.56 8.07 2.34
CA PRO A 180 9.67 7.51 3.08
C PRO A 180 9.59 5.98 3.22
N LEU A 181 10.66 5.30 2.85
CA LEU A 181 10.82 3.86 2.97
C LEU A 181 11.28 3.47 4.38
N LYS A 182 10.62 2.47 4.98
CA LYS A 182 11.01 1.89 6.28
C LYS A 182 11.33 0.40 6.11
N LEU A 183 12.61 0.06 5.92
CA LEU A 183 13.08 -1.32 5.93
C LEU A 183 13.60 -1.71 7.31
N VAL A 184 13.21 -2.88 7.80
CA VAL A 184 13.61 -3.39 9.12
C VAL A 184 14.41 -4.66 8.93
N HIS A 185 15.58 -4.74 9.56
CA HIS A 185 16.43 -5.92 9.63
C HIS A 185 16.84 -6.14 11.08
N GLU A 186 16.67 -7.36 11.59
CA GLU A 186 16.96 -7.70 13.00
C GLU A 186 16.33 -6.72 14.01
N GLY A 187 15.08 -6.34 13.77
CA GLY A 187 14.33 -5.42 14.62
C GLY A 187 14.76 -3.95 14.54
N ARG A 188 15.75 -3.59 13.72
CA ARG A 188 16.26 -2.22 13.57
C ARG A 188 15.90 -1.63 12.22
N LEU A 189 15.56 -0.35 12.22
CA LEU A 189 15.30 0.40 11.00
C LEU A 189 16.63 0.65 10.27
N LEU A 190 16.69 0.26 9.01
CA LEU A 190 17.86 0.45 8.16
C LEU A 190 18.03 1.92 7.78
N LYS A 191 19.28 2.40 7.85
CA LYS A 191 19.69 3.75 7.40
C LYS A 191 20.26 3.77 5.97
N SER A 192 20.57 2.59 5.44
CA SER A 192 20.96 2.32 4.06
C SER A 192 20.54 0.89 3.74
N PHE A 193 20.41 0.54 2.47
CA PHE A 193 19.94 -0.78 2.06
C PHE A 193 20.59 -1.21 0.74
N THR A 194 20.68 -2.52 0.56
CA THR A 194 21.08 -3.16 -0.71
C THR A 194 19.85 -3.56 -1.51
N PHE A 195 20.04 -3.94 -2.77
CA PHE A 195 18.96 -4.52 -3.57
C PHE A 195 18.34 -5.74 -2.88
N SER A 196 19.17 -6.58 -2.26
CA SER A 196 18.69 -7.76 -1.55
C SER A 196 17.75 -7.44 -0.38
N ASN A 197 18.01 -6.37 0.39
CA ASN A 197 17.09 -5.92 1.44
C ASN A 197 15.72 -5.52 0.85
N LEU A 198 15.74 -4.84 -0.30
CA LEU A 198 14.54 -4.39 -1.01
C LEU A 198 13.76 -5.58 -1.59
N ALA A 199 14.43 -6.46 -2.34
CA ALA A 199 13.85 -7.62 -3.00
C ALA A 199 13.21 -8.58 -1.99
N ARG A 200 13.90 -8.89 -0.88
CA ARG A 200 13.34 -9.74 0.19
C ARG A 200 12.12 -9.11 0.86
N SER A 201 12.11 -7.78 1.01
CA SER A 201 10.95 -7.06 1.54
C SER A 201 9.76 -7.11 0.59
N LEU A 202 9.97 -6.97 -0.72
CA LEU A 202 8.93 -7.16 -1.76
C LEU A 202 8.40 -8.59 -1.77
N MET A 203 9.29 -9.58 -1.84
CA MET A 203 8.94 -11.01 -1.84
C MET A 203 8.04 -11.34 -0.65
N ARG A 204 8.45 -10.98 0.58
CA ARG A 204 7.67 -11.22 1.79
C ARG A 204 6.30 -10.54 1.77
N ARG A 205 6.23 -9.30 1.28
CA ARG A 205 4.97 -8.55 1.23
C ARG A 205 3.99 -9.13 0.20
N ILE A 206 4.46 -9.38 -1.01
CA ILE A 206 3.65 -9.85 -2.13
C ILE A 206 3.16 -11.28 -1.88
N SER A 207 4.05 -12.18 -1.46
CA SER A 207 3.67 -13.56 -1.08
C SER A 207 2.64 -13.56 0.05
N SER A 208 2.84 -12.74 1.09
CA SER A 208 1.89 -12.67 2.20
C SER A 208 0.53 -12.09 1.79
N LEU A 209 0.50 -11.03 0.97
CA LEU A 209 -0.76 -10.49 0.45
C LEU A 209 -1.51 -11.55 -0.39
N ALA A 210 -0.82 -12.22 -1.29
CA ALA A 210 -1.42 -13.22 -2.16
C ALA A 210 -1.93 -14.44 -1.36
N TYR A 211 -1.12 -14.96 -0.43
CA TYR A 211 -1.52 -16.09 0.43
C TYR A 211 -2.79 -15.78 1.21
N HIS A 212 -2.86 -14.62 1.87
CA HIS A 212 -3.97 -14.29 2.77
C HIS A 212 -5.23 -13.81 2.05
N TYR A 213 -5.11 -13.16 0.88
CA TYR A 213 -6.24 -12.48 0.25
C TYR A 213 -6.60 -12.98 -1.15
N GLU A 214 -5.72 -13.75 -1.82
CA GLU A 214 -5.99 -14.42 -3.10
C GLU A 214 -6.07 -15.96 -2.95
N GLY A 215 -5.67 -16.49 -1.79
CA GLY A 215 -5.75 -17.92 -1.47
C GLY A 215 -4.60 -18.79 -2.00
N ALA A 216 -3.59 -18.20 -2.66
CA ALA A 216 -2.38 -18.90 -3.05
C ALA A 216 -1.16 -17.95 -3.12
N GLU A 217 0.05 -18.49 -2.97
CA GLU A 217 1.28 -17.73 -3.21
C GLU A 217 1.61 -17.71 -4.72
N PRO A 218 2.23 -16.63 -5.23
CA PRO A 218 2.84 -16.65 -6.56
C PRO A 218 3.85 -17.80 -6.63
N PRO A 219 3.87 -18.60 -7.70
CA PRO A 219 4.77 -19.74 -7.84
C PRO A 219 6.19 -19.26 -8.21
N LEU A 220 6.79 -18.45 -7.34
CA LEU A 220 8.13 -17.92 -7.49
C LEU A 220 9.13 -18.77 -6.71
N ASP A 221 10.31 -19.01 -7.27
CA ASP A 221 11.41 -19.60 -6.51
C ASP A 221 12.04 -18.52 -5.62
N TYR A 222 11.44 -18.31 -4.45
CA TYR A 222 11.91 -17.32 -3.48
C TYR A 222 13.34 -17.58 -3.00
N ARG A 223 13.80 -18.84 -3.00
CA ARG A 223 15.16 -19.18 -2.58
C ARG A 223 16.15 -18.75 -3.65
N TRP A 224 15.88 -19.08 -4.90
CA TRP A 224 16.69 -18.67 -6.03
C TRP A 224 16.69 -17.14 -6.20
N LEU A 225 15.52 -16.49 -6.16
CA LEU A 225 15.42 -15.02 -6.21
C LEU A 225 16.18 -14.34 -5.07
N SER A 226 16.16 -14.93 -3.88
CA SER A 226 16.94 -14.42 -2.76
C SER A 226 18.44 -14.46 -3.04
N LEU A 227 18.97 -15.52 -3.66
CA LEU A 227 20.37 -15.63 -4.05
C LEU A 227 20.72 -14.64 -5.17
N CYS A 228 19.91 -14.58 -6.23
CA CYS A 228 20.09 -13.61 -7.32
C CYS A 228 20.09 -12.16 -6.84
N SER A 229 19.33 -11.85 -5.78
CA SER A 229 19.25 -10.48 -5.24
C SER A 229 20.54 -10.01 -4.57
N GLU A 230 21.44 -10.92 -4.19
CA GLU A 230 22.70 -10.62 -3.50
C GLU A 230 23.79 -10.11 -4.44
N VAL A 231 23.73 -10.49 -5.73
CA VAL A 231 24.72 -10.10 -6.74
C VAL A 231 24.37 -8.80 -7.46
N ILE A 232 23.18 -8.22 -7.19
CA ILE A 232 22.77 -6.93 -7.77
C ILE A 232 23.43 -5.80 -6.98
N GLU A 233 24.18 -4.97 -7.70
CA GLU A 233 24.99 -3.91 -7.12
C GLU A 233 24.21 -2.61 -6.98
N THR A 234 24.45 -1.88 -5.88
CA THR A 234 24.01 -0.50 -5.76
C THR A 234 25.04 0.42 -6.42
N VAL A 235 24.73 0.93 -7.61
CA VAL A 235 25.65 1.78 -8.39
C VAL A 235 25.53 3.27 -8.04
N GLY A 236 24.47 3.67 -7.33
CA GLY A 236 24.33 5.03 -6.83
C GLY A 236 23.14 5.20 -5.90
N SER A 237 23.25 6.08 -4.92
CA SER A 237 22.16 6.39 -3.99
C SER A 237 22.31 7.80 -3.45
N ASP A 238 21.25 8.60 -3.55
CA ASP A 238 21.11 9.87 -2.84
C ASP A 238 20.11 9.78 -1.68
N CYS A 239 19.62 8.56 -1.37
CA CYS A 239 18.66 8.33 -0.30
C CYS A 239 19.16 8.84 1.05
N ARG A 240 18.32 9.64 1.72
CA ARG A 240 18.60 10.21 3.04
C ARG A 240 17.50 9.84 4.01
N PHE A 241 17.88 9.71 5.27
CA PHE A 241 16.93 9.50 6.34
C PHE A 241 16.24 10.83 6.67
N VAL A 242 14.92 10.90 6.48
CA VAL A 242 14.11 12.10 6.68
C VAL A 242 13.21 11.98 7.92
N SER A 243 12.80 13.14 8.45
CA SER A 243 11.84 13.25 9.54
C SER A 243 10.67 14.12 9.13
N TRP A 244 9.46 13.74 9.53
CA TRP A 244 8.23 14.50 9.31
C TRP A 244 7.66 14.92 10.66
N GLY A 245 7.38 16.21 10.85
CA GLY A 245 6.90 16.75 12.13
C GLY A 245 7.81 16.41 13.33
N GLY A 246 9.13 16.37 13.11
CA GLY A 246 10.13 16.02 14.13
C GLY A 246 10.21 14.51 14.45
N ARG A 247 9.49 13.64 13.73
CA ARG A 247 9.50 12.19 13.95
C ARG A 247 10.23 11.46 12.81
N PRO A 248 11.05 10.43 13.11
CA PRO A 248 11.68 9.58 12.11
C PRO A 248 10.67 9.00 11.10
N ALA A 249 10.79 9.41 9.84
CA ALA A 249 9.86 9.01 8.78
C ALA A 249 10.43 7.90 7.89
N GLY A 250 11.74 7.83 7.63
CA GLY A 250 12.35 6.76 6.84
C GLY A 250 13.32 7.30 5.78
N LEU A 251 13.68 6.46 4.81
CA LEU A 251 14.58 6.81 3.72
C LEU A 251 13.81 7.41 2.54
N LEU A 252 14.26 8.55 2.03
CA LEU A 252 13.67 9.21 0.86
C LEU A 252 14.79 9.62 -0.10
N GLY A 253 14.52 9.51 -1.40
CA GLY A 253 15.48 9.80 -2.47
C GLY A 253 15.40 8.74 -3.57
N THR A 254 16.45 8.65 -4.36
CA THR A 254 16.61 7.77 -5.50
C THR A 254 17.80 6.83 -5.26
N VAL A 255 17.62 5.57 -5.62
CA VAL A 255 18.68 4.54 -5.63
C VAL A 255 18.75 3.91 -7.01
N ARG A 256 19.95 3.57 -7.45
CA ARG A 256 20.23 2.92 -8.74
C ARG A 256 20.88 1.58 -8.49
N PHE A 257 20.38 0.56 -9.18
CA PHE A 257 20.90 -0.80 -9.14
C PHE A 257 21.34 -1.25 -10.51
N SER A 258 22.34 -2.14 -10.55
CA SER A 258 22.86 -2.76 -11.76
C SER A 258 23.08 -4.26 -11.55
N GLY A 259 22.76 -5.06 -12.56
CA GLY A 259 22.85 -6.52 -12.55
C GLY A 259 21.67 -7.15 -13.29
N ASP A 260 21.51 -8.48 -13.18
CA ASP A 260 20.39 -9.18 -13.79
C ASP A 260 19.07 -8.91 -13.04
N LEU A 261 18.27 -8.00 -13.57
CA LEU A 261 17.02 -7.51 -12.97
C LEU A 261 15.76 -8.17 -13.54
N GLU A 262 15.88 -8.89 -14.66
CA GLU A 262 14.75 -9.59 -15.29
C GLU A 262 13.96 -10.46 -14.29
N PRO A 263 14.62 -11.24 -13.40
CA PRO A 263 13.90 -12.05 -12.41
C PRO A 263 13.03 -11.26 -11.42
N PHE A 264 13.30 -9.96 -11.27
CA PHE A 264 12.66 -9.11 -10.26
C PHE A 264 11.58 -8.20 -10.85
N HIS A 265 11.39 -8.18 -12.17
CA HIS A 265 10.45 -7.28 -12.84
C HIS A 265 9.03 -7.37 -12.27
N LEU A 266 8.49 -8.58 -12.09
CA LEU A 266 7.18 -8.78 -11.48
C LEU A 266 7.11 -8.18 -10.06
N LEU A 267 8.14 -8.38 -9.25
CA LEU A 267 8.18 -7.89 -7.87
C LEU A 267 8.27 -6.36 -7.83
N LEU A 268 9.08 -5.77 -8.71
CA LEU A 268 9.24 -4.32 -8.83
C LEU A 268 7.94 -3.66 -9.31
N GLN A 269 7.31 -4.21 -10.35
CA GLN A 269 6.02 -3.71 -10.83
C GLN A 269 4.92 -3.84 -9.77
N SER A 270 4.84 -5.00 -9.10
CA SER A 270 3.89 -5.22 -7.99
C SER A 270 4.12 -4.25 -6.82
N GLY A 271 5.36 -3.82 -6.61
CA GLY A 271 5.70 -2.83 -5.59
C GLY A 271 5.15 -1.43 -5.86
N LEU A 272 4.80 -1.08 -7.10
CA LEU A 272 4.16 0.19 -7.44
C LEU A 272 2.76 0.29 -6.81
N ALA A 273 1.97 -0.78 -6.90
CA ALA A 273 0.61 -0.83 -6.33
C ALA A 273 0.59 -1.20 -4.83
N THR A 274 1.55 -2.01 -4.38
CA THR A 274 1.57 -2.53 -3.01
C THR A 274 2.43 -1.72 -2.05
N HIS A 275 3.28 -0.83 -2.56
CA HIS A 275 4.35 -0.15 -1.83
C HIS A 275 5.31 -1.12 -1.12
N LEU A 276 6.33 -0.56 -0.45
CA LEU A 276 7.40 -1.33 0.17
C LEU A 276 7.58 -1.05 1.66
N GLY A 277 7.84 -2.10 2.44
CA GLY A 277 8.33 -1.98 3.81
C GLY A 277 7.25 -1.67 4.85
N LYS A 278 7.69 -1.20 6.03
CA LYS A 278 6.81 -0.97 7.19
C LYS A 278 5.96 0.27 6.97
N GLY A 279 4.65 0.13 7.15
CA GLY A 279 3.70 1.23 6.97
C GLY A 279 3.19 1.39 5.54
N ALA A 280 3.54 0.46 4.64
CA ALA A 280 3.10 0.45 3.25
C ALA A 280 1.59 0.65 3.06
N SER A 281 0.77 -0.03 3.87
CA SER A 281 -0.70 0.11 3.82
C SER A 281 -1.22 1.53 4.10
N PHE A 282 -0.41 2.38 4.73
CA PHE A 282 -0.74 3.79 5.03
C PHE A 282 0.19 4.76 4.27
N GLY A 283 0.60 4.37 3.06
CA GLY A 283 1.28 5.26 2.12
C GLY A 283 2.79 5.37 2.24
N PHE A 284 3.46 4.69 3.17
CA PHE A 284 4.93 4.69 3.23
C PHE A 284 5.56 3.78 2.18
N GLY A 285 6.79 4.10 1.75
CA GLY A 285 7.56 3.28 0.80
C GLY A 285 6.94 3.16 -0.59
N ALA A 286 6.16 4.16 -1.00
CA ALA A 286 5.75 4.33 -2.39
C ALA A 286 6.97 4.74 -3.21
N TYR A 287 7.12 4.16 -4.40
CA TYR A 287 8.21 4.49 -5.30
C TYR A 287 7.74 4.48 -6.75
N ARG A 288 8.53 5.11 -7.60
CA ARG A 288 8.41 5.04 -9.06
C ARG A 288 9.65 4.36 -9.60
N ILE A 289 9.46 3.60 -10.67
CA ILE A 289 10.57 3.09 -11.46
C ILE A 289 10.91 4.15 -12.50
N THR A 290 12.17 4.57 -12.51
CA THR A 290 12.72 5.53 -13.46
C THR A 290 13.82 4.84 -14.24
N GLY A 291 13.81 5.00 -15.57
CA GLY A 291 14.91 4.59 -16.45
C GLY A 291 15.92 5.71 -16.57
#